data_AF-A0A957EPW3-F1
#
_entry.id   AF-A0A957EPW3-F1
#
_cell.length_a   1.000
_cell.length_b   1.000
_cell.length_c   1.000
_cell.angle_alpha   90.00
_cell.angle_beta   90.00
_cell.angle_gamma   90.00
#
_symmetry.space_group_name_H-M   'P 1'
#
loop_
_entity.id
_entity.type
_entity.pdbx_description
1 polymer ?
#
loop_
_entity_poly.entity_id
_entity_poly.type
_entity_poly.pdbx_seq_one_letter_code
_entity_poly.pdbx_strand_id
1 'polypeptide(L)'
;MGVYHFAGLGKSIGAITSALSYLGAIRQQGGEKAEALFSLSDEQDHADESRGMVQALVLFTTEEIARDHRSFFCEPYQDNRAGSDRDGRKKGENLTVKTALYRVLGKELKGWGMIMPDKTTLDVYWCEHERQRPLETFERTYTVLQAAKAMGEVGKECWINLTGGSNVINGALQLATSFLGTAARQYYVLSKNPSCIRHTVPIPDLGSEQDDFWVNLPIVYTDFSSLHRTVLEELASWPNDSEHITHQRLHGQLCQYAEFYSLAGLKKEGDEIFRRTILQPLRSQRLIEHFPSKQDKSLDRYKIGAAWEQMEQYLAIIDKVGVTPYQSLSHIHEDWFRKETIELEG
;
A
#
# COMPACT_ATOMS: atom_id res chain seq x y z
N MET A 1 -2.45 -9.18 19.05
CA MET A 1 -1.59 -9.57 17.89
C MET A 1 -0.45 -8.59 17.67
N GLY A 2 0.62 -9.02 17.00
CA GLY A 2 1.65 -8.12 16.49
C GLY A 2 1.33 -7.59 15.08
N VAL A 3 2.16 -6.64 14.64
CA VAL A 3 2.03 -5.86 13.41
C VAL A 3 2.91 -6.45 12.30
N TYR A 4 2.36 -6.52 11.09
CA TYR A 4 3.14 -6.72 9.87
C TYR A 4 3.46 -5.36 9.27
N HIS A 5 4.76 -5.03 9.21
CA HIS A 5 5.22 -3.79 8.60
C HIS A 5 5.55 -4.01 7.13
N PHE A 6 4.78 -3.35 6.26
CA PHE A 6 4.98 -3.34 4.82
C PHE A 6 5.85 -2.14 4.47
N ALA A 7 6.90 -2.34 3.68
CA ALA A 7 7.76 -1.25 3.26
C ALA A 7 8.40 -1.49 1.90
N GLY A 8 8.58 -0.42 1.13
CA GLY A 8 9.54 -0.43 0.04
C GLY A 8 10.97 -0.36 0.58
N LEU A 9 11.88 -1.19 0.04
CA LEU A 9 13.29 -1.18 0.41
C LEU A 9 14.18 -0.91 -0.80
N GLY A 10 14.95 0.18 -0.72
CA GLY A 10 16.04 0.51 -1.63
C GLY A 10 17.40 0.17 -1.02
N LYS A 11 18.42 0.98 -1.34
CA LYS A 11 19.78 0.79 -0.80
C LYS A 11 19.99 1.32 0.62
N SER A 12 19.09 2.18 1.12
CA SER A 12 19.16 2.73 2.48
C SER A 12 18.23 1.95 3.41
N ILE A 13 18.82 1.31 4.43
CA ILE A 13 18.08 0.57 5.46
C ILE A 13 17.38 1.50 6.46
N GLY A 14 17.83 2.77 6.55
CA GLY A 14 17.28 3.77 7.47
C GLY A 14 15.80 4.02 7.23
N ALA A 15 15.31 3.87 5.99
CA ALA A 15 13.89 3.98 5.65
C ALA A 15 13.00 3.01 6.42
N ILE A 16 13.54 1.87 6.88
CA ILE A 16 12.84 0.90 7.72
C ILE A 16 13.23 1.09 9.18
N THR A 17 14.52 1.07 9.48
CA THR A 17 14.99 0.97 10.87
C THR A 17 14.71 2.23 11.68
N SER A 18 14.75 3.41 11.06
CA SER A 18 14.46 4.67 11.77
C SER A 18 13.01 4.75 12.22
N ALA A 19 12.07 4.25 11.42
CA ALA A 19 10.66 4.16 11.78
C ALA A 19 10.46 3.19 12.96
N LEU A 20 11.07 2.01 12.92
CA LEU A 20 10.98 1.04 14.04
C LEU A 20 11.62 1.59 15.32
N SER A 21 12.76 2.27 15.20
CA SER A 21 13.42 2.94 16.32
C SER A 21 12.53 4.05 16.92
N TYR A 22 11.84 4.82 16.10
CA TYR A 22 10.88 5.83 16.55
C TYR A 22 9.73 5.20 17.33
N LEU A 23 9.13 4.13 16.79
CA LEU A 23 8.03 3.41 17.45
C LEU A 23 8.47 2.85 18.81
N GLY A 24 9.68 2.29 18.87
CA GLY A 24 10.24 1.80 20.13
C GLY A 24 10.41 2.91 21.15
N ALA A 25 10.90 4.08 20.73
CA ALA A 25 11.07 5.23 21.61
C ALA A 25 9.73 5.78 22.13
N ILE A 26 8.72 5.93 21.26
CA ILE A 26 7.36 6.33 21.66
C ILE A 26 6.77 5.34 22.67
N ARG A 27 6.93 4.04 22.42
CA ARG A 27 6.46 2.99 23.32
C ARG A 27 7.12 3.08 24.70
N GLN A 28 8.45 3.25 24.74
CA GLN A 28 9.22 3.34 25.99
C GLN A 28 8.89 4.60 26.79
N GLN A 29 8.61 5.72 26.11
CA GLN A 29 8.20 6.96 26.74
C GLN A 29 6.79 6.87 27.34
N GLY A 30 5.89 6.13 26.69
CA GLY A 30 4.50 5.95 27.12
C GLY A 30 3.65 7.23 26.97
N GLY A 31 2.56 7.29 27.74
CA GLY A 31 1.64 8.44 27.76
C GLY A 31 0.61 8.46 26.62
N GLU A 32 -0.16 9.55 26.55
CA GLU A 32 -1.35 9.67 25.70
C GLU A 32 -1.07 9.42 24.21
N LYS A 33 0.08 9.86 23.67
CA LYS A 33 0.41 9.63 22.26
C LYS A 33 0.79 8.17 21.99
N ALA A 34 1.50 7.51 22.90
CA ALA A 34 1.77 6.08 22.77
C ALA A 34 0.46 5.28 22.84
N GLU A 35 -0.44 5.63 23.76
CA GLU A 35 -1.78 5.06 23.84
C GLU A 35 -2.58 5.31 22.56
N ALA A 36 -2.63 6.54 22.04
CA ALA A 36 -3.30 6.85 20.78
C ALA A 36 -2.71 6.09 19.58
N LEU A 37 -1.39 5.89 19.55
CA LEU A 37 -0.71 5.19 18.47
C LEU A 37 -0.92 3.68 18.49
N PHE A 38 -0.99 3.06 19.68
CA PHE A 38 -1.08 1.60 19.82
C PHE A 38 -2.46 1.11 20.28
N SER A 39 -3.40 1.99 20.64
CA SER A 39 -4.73 1.62 21.15
C SER A 39 -5.57 0.80 20.19
N LEU A 40 -5.47 1.08 18.89
CA LEU A 40 -6.20 0.36 17.86
C LEU A 40 -5.45 -0.89 17.36
N SER A 41 -4.24 -1.12 17.87
CA SER A 41 -3.40 -2.26 17.52
C SER A 41 -3.78 -3.51 18.30
N ASP A 42 -5.09 -3.80 18.36
CA ASP A 42 -5.64 -4.84 19.22
C ASP A 42 -6.42 -5.91 18.44
N GLU A 43 -6.52 -7.07 19.09
CA GLU A 43 -7.53 -8.07 18.79
C GLU A 43 -8.55 -8.11 19.93
N GLN A 44 -9.75 -8.61 19.64
CA GLN A 44 -10.54 -9.22 20.70
C GLN A 44 -9.71 -10.37 21.32
N ASP A 45 -9.51 -10.32 22.64
CA ASP A 45 -8.95 -11.40 23.49
C ASP A 45 -7.41 -11.52 23.64
N HIS A 46 -6.61 -10.54 23.22
CA HIS A 46 -5.15 -10.53 23.49
C HIS A 46 -4.71 -9.55 24.58
N ALA A 47 -3.60 -9.86 25.25
CA ALA A 47 -3.02 -9.01 26.29
C ALA A 47 -2.49 -7.69 25.70
N ASP A 48 -2.83 -6.58 26.37
CA ASP A 48 -2.43 -5.19 26.05
C ASP A 48 -0.93 -5.03 25.75
N GLU A 49 -0.10 -5.87 26.38
CA GLU A 49 1.36 -5.82 26.26
C GLU A 49 1.89 -6.13 24.85
N SER A 50 1.11 -6.77 23.98
CA SER A 50 1.57 -7.13 22.62
C SER A 50 1.23 -6.09 21.54
N ARG A 51 0.39 -5.09 21.86
CA ARG A 51 -0.14 -4.13 20.89
C ARG A 51 0.99 -3.37 20.19
N GLY A 52 0.98 -3.31 18.86
CA GLY A 52 1.96 -2.55 18.09
C GLY A 52 3.35 -3.17 17.98
N MET A 53 3.60 -4.37 18.54
CA MET A 53 4.90 -5.04 18.41
C MET A 53 5.07 -5.65 17.01
N VAL A 54 6.27 -5.58 16.45
CA VAL A 54 6.60 -6.16 15.15
C VAL A 54 6.55 -7.67 15.23
N GLN A 55 5.72 -8.27 14.38
CA GLN A 55 5.68 -9.72 14.19
C GLN A 55 6.42 -10.14 12.91
N ALA A 56 6.30 -9.34 11.85
CA ALA A 56 7.00 -9.60 10.59
C ALA A 56 7.27 -8.30 9.84
N LEU A 57 8.29 -8.36 8.96
CA LEU A 57 8.52 -7.35 7.93
C LEU A 57 8.13 -7.93 6.57
N VAL A 58 7.44 -7.14 5.76
CA VAL A 58 7.10 -7.47 4.37
C VAL A 58 7.73 -6.42 3.47
N LEU A 59 8.81 -6.81 2.79
CA LEU A 59 9.72 -5.88 2.10
C LEU A 59 9.59 -6.01 0.59
N PHE A 60 9.17 -4.93 -0.06
CA PHE A 60 9.09 -4.81 -1.51
C PHE A 60 10.39 -4.24 -2.04
N THR A 61 11.12 -5.02 -2.83
CA THR A 61 12.44 -4.60 -3.32
C THR A 61 12.78 -5.27 -4.66
N THR A 62 13.88 -4.89 -5.28
CA THR A 62 14.30 -5.52 -6.54
C THR A 62 14.97 -6.86 -6.28
N GLU A 63 15.01 -7.71 -7.30
CA GLU A 63 15.61 -9.04 -7.21
C GLU A 63 17.03 -9.00 -6.63
N GLU A 64 17.86 -8.02 -7.03
CA GLU A 64 19.25 -7.94 -6.63
C GLU A 64 19.42 -7.72 -5.13
N ILE A 65 18.52 -6.95 -4.51
CA ILE A 65 18.52 -6.74 -3.06
C ILE A 65 17.96 -7.98 -2.36
N ALA A 66 16.82 -8.47 -2.83
CA ALA A 66 16.13 -9.57 -2.18
C ALA A 66 17.00 -10.85 -2.20
N ARG A 67 17.71 -11.11 -3.31
CA ARG A 67 18.55 -12.31 -3.52
C ARG A 67 20.00 -12.12 -3.06
N ASP A 68 20.29 -11.01 -2.38
CA ASP A 68 21.60 -10.71 -1.81
C ASP A 68 22.74 -10.68 -2.84
N HIS A 69 22.48 -10.08 -4.01
CA HIS A 69 23.45 -10.03 -5.10
C HIS A 69 24.69 -9.22 -4.68
N ARG A 70 25.88 -9.81 -4.78
CA ARG A 70 27.15 -9.26 -4.25
C ARG A 70 27.61 -7.93 -4.86
N SER A 71 26.95 -7.46 -5.93
CA SER A 71 27.20 -6.16 -6.55
C SER A 71 26.26 -5.05 -6.06
N PHE A 72 25.24 -5.37 -5.26
CA PHE A 72 24.26 -4.42 -4.74
C PHE A 72 24.52 -4.11 -3.26
N PHE A 73 25.47 -3.20 -3.05
CA PHE A 73 25.83 -2.74 -1.72
C PHE A 73 24.79 -1.77 -1.13
N CYS A 74 24.67 -1.86 0.20
CA CYS A 74 24.00 -0.89 1.04
C CYS A 74 24.66 0.48 0.86
N GLU A 75 23.85 1.55 0.85
CA GLU A 75 24.39 2.89 1.04
C GLU A 75 24.99 2.98 2.46
N PRO A 76 26.14 3.66 2.63
CA PRO A 76 26.70 3.86 3.95
C PRO A 76 25.67 4.52 4.88
N TYR A 77 25.46 3.91 6.04
CA TYR A 77 24.49 4.37 7.03
C TYR A 77 25.19 4.87 8.28
N GLN A 78 24.52 5.74 9.02
CA GLN A 78 25.02 6.34 10.25
C GLN A 78 24.43 5.61 11.46
N ASP A 79 25.31 5.01 12.27
CA ASP A 79 24.96 4.39 13.55
C ASP A 79 24.81 5.48 14.62
N ASN A 80 23.72 6.25 14.51
CA ASN A 80 23.42 7.42 15.33
C ASN A 80 22.72 7.06 16.64
N ARG A 81 22.87 7.90 17.67
CA ARG A 81 22.02 7.81 18.87
C ARG A 81 20.59 8.22 18.52
N ALA A 82 19.62 7.61 19.21
CA ALA A 82 18.23 8.05 19.17
C ALA A 82 18.13 9.55 19.47
N GLY A 83 17.43 10.28 18.60
CA GLY A 83 17.23 11.72 18.69
C GLY A 83 18.40 12.61 18.27
N SER A 84 19.37 12.06 17.54
CA SER A 84 20.49 12.82 16.96
C SER A 84 20.73 12.39 15.51
N ASP A 85 20.92 13.37 14.62
CA ASP A 85 21.33 13.16 13.22
C ASP A 85 22.82 13.50 12.97
N ARG A 86 23.50 14.06 13.97
CA ARG A 86 24.90 14.52 13.89
C ARG A 86 25.90 13.51 14.47
N ASP A 87 25.43 12.60 15.31
CA ASP A 87 26.30 11.65 16.00
C ASP A 87 26.37 10.30 15.28
N GLY A 88 27.48 9.59 15.45
CA GLY A 88 27.61 8.21 14.99
C GLY A 88 28.72 8.00 13.97
N ARG A 89 29.07 6.73 13.76
CA ARG A 89 30.05 6.35 12.74
C ARG A 89 29.32 5.89 11.49
N LYS A 90 29.87 6.26 10.33
CA LYS A 90 29.45 5.64 9.06
C LYS A 90 29.83 4.16 9.10
N LYS A 91 28.87 3.32 8.69
CA LYS A 91 28.96 1.87 8.62
C LYS A 91 28.29 1.39 7.34
N GLY A 92 28.36 0.08 7.10
CA GLY A 92 27.68 -0.54 5.96
C GLY A 92 28.47 -0.51 4.65
N GLU A 93 29.65 0.12 4.63
CA GLU A 93 30.56 0.04 3.48
C GLU A 93 30.84 -1.44 3.17
N ASN A 94 30.64 -1.81 1.89
CA ASN A 94 30.81 -3.17 1.36
C ASN A 94 29.88 -4.25 1.95
N LEU A 95 28.83 -3.87 2.69
CA LEU A 95 27.77 -4.81 3.04
C LEU A 95 26.69 -4.78 1.97
N THR A 96 26.09 -5.93 1.67
CA THR A 96 24.82 -5.96 0.94
C THR A 96 23.73 -5.32 1.80
N VAL A 97 22.67 -4.81 1.17
CA VAL A 97 21.52 -4.19 1.86
C VAL A 97 20.93 -5.15 2.89
N LYS A 98 20.76 -6.42 2.52
CA LYS A 98 20.20 -7.46 3.37
C LYS A 98 21.08 -7.74 4.59
N THR A 99 22.39 -7.93 4.40
CA THR A 99 23.33 -8.13 5.51
C THR A 99 23.35 -6.94 6.46
N ALA A 100 23.33 -5.71 5.91
CA ALA A 100 23.28 -4.49 6.71
C ALA A 100 21.99 -4.41 7.54
N LEU A 101 20.84 -4.68 6.93
CA LEU A 101 19.54 -4.69 7.58
C LEU A 101 19.49 -5.73 8.70
N TYR A 102 19.92 -6.96 8.42
CA TYR A 102 19.89 -8.08 9.38
C TYR A 102 20.79 -7.81 10.58
N ARG A 103 21.97 -7.25 10.34
CA ARG A 103 22.88 -6.84 11.41
C ARG A 103 22.25 -5.79 12.33
N VAL A 104 21.57 -4.80 11.78
CA VAL A 104 20.94 -3.74 12.60
C VAL A 104 19.73 -4.27 13.34
N LEU A 105 18.80 -4.94 12.64
CA LEU A 105 17.58 -5.45 13.26
C LEU A 105 17.86 -6.54 14.30
N GLY A 106 18.76 -7.47 13.99
CA GLY A 106 19.13 -8.56 14.89
C GLY A 106 19.69 -8.06 16.23
N LYS A 107 20.42 -6.95 16.20
CA LYS A 107 21.01 -6.36 17.40
C LYS A 107 20.05 -5.42 18.15
N GLU A 108 19.27 -4.63 17.43
CA GLU A 108 18.63 -3.44 18.02
C GLU A 108 17.15 -3.63 18.35
N LEU A 109 16.45 -4.53 17.64
CA LEU A 109 14.98 -4.57 17.67
C LEU A 109 14.41 -4.88 19.06
N LYS A 110 15.05 -5.80 19.81
CA LYS A 110 14.70 -6.08 21.21
C LYS A 110 15.00 -4.90 22.12
N GLY A 111 16.14 -4.24 21.94
CA GLY A 111 16.52 -3.04 22.71
C GLY A 111 15.55 -1.87 22.50
N TRP A 112 14.88 -1.82 21.35
CA TRP A 112 13.79 -0.87 21.08
C TRP A 112 12.45 -1.30 21.67
N GLY A 113 12.32 -2.51 22.22
CA GLY A 113 11.05 -3.03 22.75
C GLY A 113 9.98 -3.24 21.67
N MET A 114 10.41 -3.42 20.41
CA MET A 114 9.52 -3.54 19.25
C MET A 114 9.21 -4.99 18.87
N ILE A 115 9.59 -5.95 19.70
CA ILE A 115 9.31 -7.37 19.52
C ILE A 115 9.05 -8.00 20.88
N MET A 116 8.28 -9.09 20.91
CA MET A 116 7.96 -9.78 22.17
C MET A 116 9.25 -10.27 22.86
N PRO A 117 9.37 -10.14 24.19
CA PRO A 117 10.60 -10.49 24.91
C PRO A 117 11.06 -11.95 24.72
N ASP A 118 10.12 -12.88 24.53
CA ASP A 118 10.36 -14.30 24.35
C ASP A 118 10.73 -14.69 22.90
N LYS A 119 10.58 -13.77 21.94
CA LYS A 119 10.92 -14.04 20.54
C LYS A 119 12.41 -13.92 20.30
N THR A 120 13.00 -15.00 19.80
CA THR A 120 14.41 -15.04 19.38
C THR A 120 14.58 -14.75 17.89
N THR A 121 13.49 -14.68 17.13
CA THR A 121 13.53 -14.52 15.68
C THR A 121 12.48 -13.54 15.16
N LEU A 122 12.77 -12.94 14.01
CA LEU A 122 11.85 -12.10 13.24
C LEU A 122 11.67 -12.66 11.84
N ASP A 123 10.41 -12.86 11.42
CA ASP A 123 10.08 -13.24 10.05
C ASP A 123 10.21 -12.04 9.10
N VAL A 124 10.88 -12.26 7.96
CA VAL A 124 11.01 -11.28 6.89
C VAL A 124 10.56 -11.90 5.57
N TYR A 125 9.51 -11.32 5.00
CA TYR A 125 9.00 -11.68 3.69
C TYR A 125 9.59 -10.73 2.65
N TRP A 126 10.20 -11.28 1.61
CA TRP A 126 10.74 -10.54 0.49
C TRP A 126 9.81 -10.68 -0.70
N CYS A 127 9.28 -9.54 -1.16
CA CYS A 127 8.51 -9.45 -2.39
C CYS A 127 9.37 -8.75 -3.45
N GLU A 128 9.80 -9.51 -4.44
CA GLU A 128 10.49 -8.97 -5.61
C GLU A 128 9.52 -8.13 -6.44
N HIS A 129 9.99 -7.02 -7.00
CA HIS A 129 9.25 -6.23 -7.98
C HIS A 129 10.20 -5.69 -9.05
N GLU A 130 9.63 -5.30 -10.18
CA GLU A 130 10.36 -4.67 -11.26
C GLU A 130 9.93 -3.21 -11.45
N ARG A 131 10.91 -2.29 -11.37
CA ARG A 131 10.65 -0.84 -11.36
C ARG A 131 9.99 -0.32 -12.63
N GLN A 132 10.12 -1.04 -13.73
CA GLN A 132 9.58 -0.66 -15.04
C GLN A 132 8.25 -1.38 -15.36
N ARG A 133 7.73 -2.21 -14.44
CA ARG A 133 6.50 -2.98 -14.60
C ARG A 133 5.50 -2.62 -13.49
N PRO A 134 4.85 -1.46 -13.59
CA PRO A 134 3.95 -0.96 -12.55
C PRO A 134 2.73 -1.85 -12.32
N LEU A 135 2.17 -2.44 -13.38
CA LEU A 135 1.01 -3.35 -13.28
C LEU A 135 1.37 -4.62 -12.49
N GLU A 136 2.51 -5.24 -12.80
CA GLU A 136 3.00 -6.42 -12.08
C GLU A 136 3.35 -6.07 -10.63
N THR A 137 3.97 -4.90 -10.40
CA THR A 137 4.23 -4.40 -9.04
C THR A 137 2.93 -4.23 -8.26
N PHE A 138 1.86 -3.74 -8.90
CA PHE A 138 0.54 -3.67 -8.30
C PHE A 138 -0.05 -5.04 -8.02
N GLU A 139 -0.01 -5.99 -8.97
CA GLU A 139 -0.50 -7.37 -8.78
C GLU A 139 0.15 -8.04 -7.57
N ARG A 140 1.48 -7.99 -7.49
CA ARG A 140 2.23 -8.58 -6.37
C ARG A 140 1.90 -7.90 -5.05
N THR A 141 1.85 -6.56 -5.04
CA THR A 141 1.49 -5.79 -3.84
C THR A 141 0.08 -6.09 -3.36
N TYR A 142 -0.89 -6.11 -4.27
CA TYR A 142 -2.29 -6.42 -3.97
C TYR A 142 -2.42 -7.84 -3.42
N THR A 143 -1.78 -8.81 -4.07
CA THR A 143 -1.77 -10.22 -3.66
C THR A 143 -1.20 -10.39 -2.25
N VAL A 144 -0.04 -9.80 -1.97
CA VAL A 144 0.63 -9.94 -0.67
C VAL A 144 -0.16 -9.24 0.45
N LEU A 145 -0.72 -8.05 0.19
CA LEU A 145 -1.56 -7.35 1.18
C LEU A 145 -2.84 -8.12 1.49
N GLN A 146 -3.50 -8.67 0.48
CA GLN A 146 -4.69 -9.50 0.68
C GLN A 146 -4.36 -10.78 1.45
N ALA A 147 -3.24 -11.43 1.12
CA ALA A 147 -2.79 -12.64 1.81
C ALA A 147 -2.42 -12.41 3.28
N ALA A 148 -2.00 -11.20 3.65
CA ALA A 148 -1.68 -10.87 5.03
C ALA A 148 -2.91 -10.67 5.91
N LYS A 149 -4.02 -10.22 5.31
CA LYS A 149 -5.31 -10.05 5.96
C LYS A 149 -6.41 -10.14 4.91
N ALA A 150 -7.13 -11.27 4.86
CA ALA A 150 -8.27 -11.40 3.97
C ALA A 150 -9.38 -10.40 4.37
N MET A 151 -10.18 -9.94 3.40
CA MET A 151 -11.26 -8.98 3.66
C MET A 151 -12.29 -9.58 4.63
N GLY A 152 -12.64 -8.82 5.67
CA GLY A 152 -13.63 -9.23 6.67
C GLY A 152 -13.12 -10.18 7.75
N GLU A 153 -11.85 -10.62 7.69
CA GLU A 153 -11.26 -11.45 8.74
C GLU A 153 -10.56 -10.61 9.82
N VAL A 154 -10.63 -11.10 11.06
CA VAL A 154 -9.78 -10.62 12.16
C VAL A 154 -8.39 -11.22 11.92
N GLY A 155 -7.57 -10.50 11.16
CA GLY A 155 -6.19 -10.85 10.82
C GLY A 155 -5.17 -9.82 11.30
N LYS A 156 -3.89 -10.09 11.03
CA LYS A 156 -2.72 -9.28 11.46
C LYS A 156 -2.91 -7.81 11.12
N GLU A 157 -2.52 -6.93 12.03
CA GLU A 157 -2.55 -5.50 11.73
C GLU A 157 -1.45 -5.17 10.71
N CYS A 158 -1.83 -4.53 9.60
CA CYS A 158 -0.90 -4.19 8.53
C CYS A 158 -0.58 -2.69 8.59
N TRP A 159 0.70 -2.36 8.71
CA TRP A 159 1.21 -0.98 8.75
C TRP A 159 2.07 -0.71 7.52
N ILE A 160 1.71 0.30 6.74
CA ILE A 160 2.36 0.62 5.47
C ILE A 160 3.33 1.79 5.66
N ASN A 161 4.62 1.49 5.63
CA ASN A 161 5.70 2.47 5.61
C ASN A 161 6.06 2.83 4.16
N LEU A 162 5.77 4.07 3.78
CA LEU A 162 6.02 4.56 2.42
C LEU A 162 7.33 5.36 2.31
N THR A 163 8.10 5.45 3.38
CA THR A 163 9.35 6.24 3.45
C THR A 163 10.39 5.77 2.43
N GLY A 164 10.52 4.46 2.29
CA GLY A 164 11.48 3.82 1.38
C GLY A 164 10.83 3.32 0.10
N GLY A 165 11.66 2.84 -0.82
CA GLY A 165 11.20 2.27 -2.08
C GLY A 165 11.08 3.27 -3.22
N SER A 166 10.65 2.78 -4.38
CA SER A 166 10.40 3.62 -5.56
C SER A 166 8.97 4.17 -5.52
N ASN A 167 8.71 5.24 -6.27
CA ASN A 167 7.35 5.76 -6.45
C ASN A 167 6.38 4.70 -6.99
N VAL A 168 6.88 3.71 -7.76
CA VAL A 168 6.07 2.62 -8.31
C VAL A 168 5.58 1.70 -7.20
N ILE A 169 6.45 1.31 -6.26
CA ILE A 169 6.06 0.50 -5.09
C ILE A 169 5.12 1.30 -4.18
N ASN A 170 5.48 2.54 -3.87
CA ASN A 170 4.69 3.37 -2.97
C ASN A 170 3.29 3.64 -3.55
N GLY A 171 3.20 3.90 -4.85
CA GLY A 171 1.92 4.01 -5.55
C GLY A 171 1.12 2.71 -5.52
N ALA A 172 1.77 1.55 -5.73
CA ALA A 172 1.12 0.24 -5.65
C ALA A 172 0.60 -0.07 -4.23
N LEU A 173 1.40 0.20 -3.18
CA LEU A 173 1.02 0.02 -1.78
C LEU A 173 -0.17 0.89 -1.40
N GLN A 174 -0.13 2.18 -1.77
CA GLN A 174 -1.23 3.10 -1.52
C GLN A 174 -2.51 2.64 -2.23
N LEU A 175 -2.41 2.32 -3.52
CA LEU A 175 -3.56 1.91 -4.32
C LEU A 175 -4.18 0.60 -3.82
N ALA A 176 -3.34 -0.42 -3.56
CA ALA A 176 -3.81 -1.70 -3.04
C ALA A 176 -4.45 -1.55 -1.65
N THR A 177 -3.86 -0.70 -0.80
CA THR A 177 -4.42 -0.38 0.52
C THR A 177 -5.81 0.25 0.41
N SER A 178 -5.99 1.20 -0.51
CA SER A 178 -7.29 1.85 -0.74
C SER A 178 -8.37 0.88 -1.22
N PHE A 179 -8.02 -0.12 -2.04
CA PHE A 179 -8.98 -1.11 -2.52
C PHE A 179 -9.30 -2.21 -1.51
N LEU A 180 -8.32 -2.65 -0.71
CA LEU A 180 -8.50 -3.79 0.20
C LEU A 180 -9.03 -3.38 1.57
N GLY A 181 -8.77 -2.14 2.01
CA GLY A 181 -9.09 -1.69 3.37
C GLY A 181 -8.36 -2.50 4.46
N THR A 182 -7.28 -3.22 4.12
CA THR A 182 -6.59 -4.14 5.03
C THR A 182 -5.57 -3.46 5.93
N ALA A 183 -4.96 -2.37 5.46
CA ALA A 183 -4.03 -1.61 6.28
C ALA A 183 -4.77 -0.82 7.36
N ALA A 184 -4.24 -0.89 8.57
CA ALA A 184 -4.70 -0.06 9.68
C ALA A 184 -4.03 1.31 9.67
N ARG A 185 -2.79 1.38 9.17
CA ARG A 185 -2.01 2.61 9.11
C ARG A 185 -1.21 2.70 7.82
N GLN A 186 -1.11 3.91 7.32
CA GLN A 186 -0.23 4.29 6.23
C GLN A 186 0.55 5.52 6.69
N TYR A 187 1.87 5.52 6.54
CA TYR A 187 2.70 6.59 7.09
C TYR A 187 3.98 6.82 6.31
N TYR A 188 4.56 8.00 6.54
CA TYR A 188 5.92 8.38 6.18
C TYR A 188 6.69 8.76 7.44
N VAL A 189 8.01 8.56 7.43
CA VAL A 189 8.91 9.21 8.38
C VAL A 189 9.73 10.31 7.73
N LEU A 190 9.71 11.50 8.33
CA LEU A 190 10.48 12.66 7.89
C LEU A 190 11.79 12.70 8.66
N SER A 191 12.87 12.24 8.02
CA SER A 191 14.22 12.36 8.58
C SER A 191 15.00 13.46 7.86
N LYS A 192 15.66 14.33 8.62
CA LYS A 192 16.65 15.29 8.09
C LYS A 192 17.86 14.58 7.50
N ASN A 193 18.14 13.36 7.95
CA ASN A 193 19.22 12.53 7.47
C ASN A 193 18.74 11.08 7.23
N PRO A 194 18.41 10.71 5.98
CA PRO A 194 17.88 9.38 5.66
C PRO A 194 18.91 8.25 5.80
N SER A 195 20.18 8.56 6.10
CA SER A 195 21.21 7.56 6.37
C SER A 195 21.22 7.09 7.83
N CYS A 196 20.50 7.77 8.73
CA CYS A 196 20.40 7.39 10.13
C CYS A 196 19.60 6.10 10.30
N ILE A 197 20.11 5.17 11.12
CA ILE A 197 19.40 3.92 11.41
C ILE A 197 18.42 4.06 12.57
N ARG A 198 18.58 5.06 13.44
CA ARG A 198 17.65 5.41 14.53
C ARG A 198 16.96 6.73 14.24
N HIS A 199 15.80 6.95 14.85
CA HIS A 199 15.05 8.20 14.68
C HIS A 199 15.88 9.42 15.10
N THR A 200 15.60 10.56 14.46
CA THR A 200 16.37 11.80 14.65
C THR A 200 15.63 12.86 15.49
N VAL A 201 14.44 12.54 16.00
CA VAL A 201 13.63 13.43 16.85
C VAL A 201 14.30 13.63 18.21
N PRO A 202 14.65 14.87 18.61
CA PRO A 202 15.17 15.13 19.94
C PRO A 202 14.25 14.53 21.01
N ILE A 203 14.82 13.87 22.01
CA ILE A 203 14.03 13.16 23.05
C ILE A 203 12.99 14.06 23.75
N PRO A 204 13.25 15.34 24.06
CA PRO A 204 12.24 16.22 24.66
C PRO A 204 11.05 16.52 23.73
N ASP A 205 11.27 16.46 22.42
CA ASP A 205 10.25 16.71 21.40
C ASP A 205 9.53 15.41 21.00
N LEU A 206 10.05 14.25 21.42
CA LEU A 206 9.47 12.97 21.05
C LEU A 206 8.03 12.89 21.57
N GLY A 207 7.11 12.70 20.63
CA GLY A 207 5.71 12.62 20.92
C GLY A 207 4.99 13.95 21.14
N SER A 208 5.69 15.09 21.11
CA SER A 208 5.07 16.41 21.30
C SER A 208 4.43 16.94 20.01
N GLU A 209 3.87 18.16 20.06
CA GLU A 209 3.42 18.88 18.87
C GLU A 209 4.56 19.30 17.93
N GLN A 210 5.80 19.31 18.43
CA GLN A 210 7.01 19.60 17.64
C GLN A 210 7.54 18.37 16.90
N ASP A 211 6.99 17.18 17.20
CA ASP A 211 7.34 15.91 16.55
C ASP A 211 6.73 15.82 15.15
N ASP A 212 7.48 16.28 14.15
CA ASP A 212 7.13 16.20 12.73
C ASP A 212 7.64 14.93 12.04
N PHE A 213 8.30 14.03 12.78
CA PHE A 213 8.94 12.87 12.19
C PHE A 213 7.94 11.85 11.69
N TRP A 214 6.85 11.59 12.40
CA TRP A 214 5.85 10.61 11.99
C TRP A 214 4.65 11.27 11.33
N VAL A 215 4.45 10.99 10.04
CA VAL A 215 3.33 11.52 9.26
C VAL A 215 2.36 10.41 8.92
N ASN A 216 1.21 10.39 9.60
CA ASN A 216 0.10 9.53 9.19
C ASN A 216 -0.52 10.05 7.89
N LEU A 217 -0.70 9.17 6.93
CA LEU A 217 -1.48 9.44 5.73
C LEU A 217 -2.87 8.84 5.87
N PRO A 218 -3.91 9.54 5.38
CA PRO A 218 -5.26 9.00 5.39
C PRO A 218 -5.33 7.77 4.47
N ILE A 219 -5.97 6.72 4.96
CA ILE A 219 -6.41 5.61 4.13
C ILE A 219 -7.84 5.92 3.72
N VAL A 220 -8.04 6.19 2.43
CA VAL A 220 -9.37 6.37 1.87
C VAL A 220 -9.73 5.06 1.20
N TYR A 221 -10.69 4.34 1.79
CA TYR A 221 -11.25 3.16 1.14
C TYR A 221 -11.95 3.61 -0.15
N THR A 222 -11.52 3.05 -1.27
CA THR A 222 -12.05 3.37 -2.59
C THR A 222 -12.42 2.08 -3.30
N ASP A 223 -13.60 2.07 -3.89
CA ASP A 223 -14.01 1.02 -4.82
C ASP A 223 -14.30 1.64 -6.18
N PHE A 224 -14.11 0.85 -7.24
CA PHE A 224 -14.50 1.26 -8.57
C PHE A 224 -16.01 1.12 -8.72
N SER A 225 -16.70 2.27 -8.78
CA SER A 225 -18.16 2.34 -8.86
C SER A 225 -18.73 1.30 -9.83
N SER A 226 -19.56 0.38 -9.32
CA SER A 226 -20.21 -0.67 -10.13
C SER A 226 -21.03 -0.05 -11.27
N LEU A 227 -21.57 1.16 -11.05
CA LEU A 227 -22.27 1.93 -12.07
C LEU A 227 -21.33 2.38 -13.20
N HIS A 228 -20.15 2.92 -12.85
CA HIS A 228 -19.14 3.28 -13.84
C HIS A 228 -18.62 2.06 -14.60
N ARG A 229 -18.38 0.95 -13.88
CA ARG A 229 -17.95 -0.32 -14.45
C ARG A 229 -18.95 -0.84 -15.48
N THR A 230 -20.23 -0.88 -15.12
CA THR A 230 -21.31 -1.33 -16.02
C THR A 230 -21.35 -0.50 -17.30
N VAL A 231 -21.21 0.84 -17.20
CA VAL A 231 -21.18 1.70 -18.40
C VAL A 231 -19.99 1.40 -19.30
N LEU A 232 -18.82 1.18 -18.72
CA LEU A 232 -17.59 0.92 -19.47
C LEU A 232 -17.60 -0.46 -20.12
N GLU A 233 -18.05 -1.49 -19.39
CA GLU A 233 -18.23 -2.85 -19.91
C GLU A 233 -19.29 -2.89 -21.03
N GLU A 234 -20.42 -2.20 -20.84
CA GLU A 234 -21.42 -2.04 -21.88
C GLU A 234 -20.78 -1.37 -23.10
N LEU A 235 -20.10 -0.23 -22.98
CA LEU A 235 -19.43 0.42 -24.11
C LEU A 235 -18.35 -0.43 -24.78
N ALA A 236 -17.61 -1.24 -24.01
CA ALA A 236 -16.53 -2.10 -24.51
C ALA A 236 -17.07 -3.33 -25.27
N SER A 237 -18.29 -3.78 -24.99
CA SER A 237 -18.90 -4.93 -25.67
C SER A 237 -19.32 -4.65 -27.13
N TRP A 238 -19.32 -3.38 -27.55
CA TRP A 238 -19.78 -2.99 -28.87
C TRP A 238 -18.63 -3.09 -29.88
N PRO A 239 -18.89 -3.57 -31.11
CA PRO A 239 -17.84 -3.73 -32.11
C PRO A 239 -17.07 -2.43 -32.34
N ASN A 240 -15.73 -2.48 -32.37
CA ASN A 240 -14.88 -1.31 -32.64
C ASN A 240 -15.18 -0.62 -33.98
N ASP A 241 -15.72 -1.37 -34.95
CA ASP A 241 -16.11 -0.88 -36.27
C ASP A 241 -17.54 -0.30 -36.30
N SER A 242 -18.30 -0.45 -35.21
CA SER A 242 -19.65 0.09 -35.10
C SER A 242 -19.61 1.57 -34.67
N GLU A 243 -20.35 2.38 -35.40
CA GLU A 243 -20.45 3.82 -35.20
C GLU A 243 -20.72 4.17 -33.72
N HIS A 244 -20.10 5.27 -33.28
CA HIS A 244 -20.20 5.77 -31.91
C HIS A 244 -21.64 5.71 -31.38
N ILE A 245 -21.83 5.26 -30.14
CA ILE A 245 -23.15 4.99 -29.58
C ILE A 245 -23.76 6.29 -29.09
N THR A 246 -25.00 6.58 -29.50
CA THR A 246 -25.71 7.76 -28.98
C THR A 246 -26.00 7.59 -27.50
N HIS A 247 -25.95 8.71 -26.77
CA HIS A 247 -26.36 8.81 -25.38
C HIS A 247 -27.66 8.06 -25.08
N GLN A 248 -28.73 8.35 -25.84
CA GLN A 248 -30.05 7.76 -25.63
C GLN A 248 -30.05 6.24 -25.77
N ARG A 249 -29.27 5.70 -26.73
CA ARG A 249 -29.19 4.26 -26.95
C ARG A 249 -28.42 3.59 -25.81
N LEU A 250 -27.29 4.17 -25.39
CA LEU A 250 -26.52 3.68 -24.25
C LEU A 250 -27.38 3.69 -22.97
N HIS A 251 -28.03 4.81 -22.67
CA HIS A 251 -28.89 4.93 -21.50
C HIS A 251 -30.07 3.95 -21.56
N GLY A 252 -30.76 3.84 -22.72
CA GLY A 252 -31.86 2.91 -22.91
C GLY A 252 -31.47 1.43 -22.76
N GLN A 253 -30.25 1.06 -23.16
CA GLN A 253 -29.71 -0.30 -22.95
C GLN A 253 -29.38 -0.54 -21.48
N LEU A 254 -28.71 0.42 -20.83
CA LEU A 254 -28.37 0.32 -19.40
C LEU A 254 -29.61 0.26 -18.50
N CYS A 255 -30.69 0.93 -18.88
CA CYS A 255 -31.99 0.87 -18.21
C CYS A 255 -32.64 -0.53 -18.26
N GLN A 256 -32.17 -1.45 -19.09
CA GLN A 256 -32.65 -2.85 -19.07
C GLN A 256 -32.07 -3.62 -17.88
N TYR A 257 -30.95 -3.18 -17.30
CA TYR A 257 -30.38 -3.77 -16.09
C TYR A 257 -31.09 -3.19 -14.85
N ALA A 258 -31.85 -4.02 -14.13
CA ALA A 258 -32.59 -3.59 -12.94
C ALA A 258 -31.69 -2.96 -11.87
N GLU A 259 -30.46 -3.45 -11.74
CA GLU A 259 -29.44 -2.94 -10.82
C GLU A 259 -28.99 -1.51 -11.16
N PHE A 260 -28.93 -1.15 -12.44
CA PHE A 260 -28.52 0.18 -12.89
C PHE A 260 -29.46 1.27 -12.36
N TYR A 261 -30.77 1.03 -12.38
CA TYR A 261 -31.75 1.95 -11.80
C TYR A 261 -31.61 2.11 -10.29
N SER A 262 -31.34 0.99 -9.60
CA SER A 262 -31.16 1.00 -8.15
C SER A 262 -29.91 1.77 -7.74
N LEU A 263 -28.81 1.63 -8.49
CA LEU A 263 -27.52 2.25 -8.23
C LEU A 263 -27.48 3.73 -8.62
N ALA A 264 -28.13 4.10 -9.72
CA ALA A 264 -28.04 5.45 -10.26
C ALA A 264 -29.06 6.42 -9.64
N GLY A 265 -30.11 5.91 -8.96
CA GLY A 265 -31.18 6.75 -8.39
C GLY A 265 -31.94 7.58 -9.44
N LEU A 266 -31.83 7.21 -10.73
CA LEU A 266 -32.33 7.98 -11.85
C LEU A 266 -33.84 7.76 -12.03
N LYS A 267 -34.67 8.70 -11.58
CA LYS A 267 -36.07 8.85 -12.05
C LYS A 267 -36.10 9.66 -13.37
N LYS A 268 -37.29 9.85 -13.97
CA LYS A 268 -37.59 10.45 -15.30
C LYS A 268 -36.77 11.67 -15.77
N GLU A 269 -36.07 12.39 -14.90
CA GLU A 269 -35.08 13.45 -15.21
C GLU A 269 -33.68 12.87 -15.51
N GLY A 270 -33.59 11.57 -15.79
CA GLY A 270 -32.37 10.78 -15.74
C GLY A 270 -31.32 11.06 -16.81
N ASP A 271 -31.69 11.60 -17.97
CA ASP A 271 -30.75 11.77 -19.11
C ASP A 271 -29.69 12.83 -18.83
N GLU A 272 -30.09 13.99 -18.31
CA GLU A 272 -29.14 15.06 -17.96
C GLU A 272 -28.28 14.68 -16.76
N ILE A 273 -28.89 14.01 -15.77
CA ILE A 273 -28.18 13.52 -14.59
C ILE A 273 -27.16 12.46 -15.03
N PHE A 274 -27.55 11.44 -15.79
CA PHE A 274 -26.67 10.41 -16.33
C PHE A 274 -25.47 11.02 -17.06
N ARG A 275 -25.71 11.99 -17.95
CA ARG A 275 -24.62 12.67 -18.65
C ARG A 275 -23.67 13.40 -17.69
N ARG A 276 -24.20 14.14 -16.71
CA ARG A 276 -23.40 14.99 -15.81
C ARG A 276 -22.69 14.20 -14.71
N THR A 277 -23.34 13.19 -14.14
CA THR A 277 -22.83 12.46 -12.97
C THR A 277 -22.09 11.19 -13.36
N ILE A 278 -22.36 10.61 -14.52
CA ILE A 278 -21.76 9.34 -14.96
C ILE A 278 -20.82 9.55 -16.15
N LEU A 279 -21.32 10.05 -17.28
CA LEU A 279 -20.50 10.15 -18.50
C LEU A 279 -19.41 11.23 -18.38
N GLN A 280 -19.72 12.37 -17.76
CA GLN A 280 -18.76 13.48 -17.63
C GLN A 280 -17.52 13.09 -16.79
N PRO A 281 -17.63 12.44 -15.61
CA PRO A 281 -16.44 11.95 -14.89
C PRO A 281 -15.62 10.92 -15.69
N LEU A 282 -16.27 9.95 -16.33
CA LEU A 282 -15.60 8.96 -17.18
C LEU A 282 -14.83 9.62 -18.32
N ARG A 283 -15.43 10.63 -18.96
CA ARG A 283 -14.80 11.41 -20.02
C ARG A 283 -13.61 12.21 -19.51
N SER A 284 -13.74 12.89 -18.36
CA SER A 284 -12.66 13.68 -17.76
C SER A 284 -11.44 12.81 -17.45
N GLN A 285 -11.65 11.53 -17.13
CA GLN A 285 -10.60 10.54 -16.91
C GLN A 285 -10.13 9.83 -18.19
N ARG A 286 -10.67 10.21 -19.36
CA ARG A 286 -10.40 9.58 -20.67
C ARG A 286 -10.74 8.08 -20.74
N LEU A 287 -11.62 7.62 -19.86
CA LEU A 287 -12.15 6.25 -19.89
C LEU A 287 -13.19 6.09 -21.01
N ILE A 288 -13.81 7.19 -21.43
CA ILE A 288 -14.65 7.26 -22.63
C ILE A 288 -14.25 8.46 -23.49
N GLU A 289 -14.47 8.35 -24.79
CA GLU A 289 -14.39 9.46 -25.74
C GLU A 289 -15.79 10.00 -26.05
N HIS A 290 -15.88 11.32 -26.24
CA HIS A 290 -17.16 12.01 -26.48
C HIS A 290 -17.10 12.80 -27.79
N PHE A 291 -18.11 12.58 -28.63
CA PHE A 291 -18.29 13.20 -29.94
C PHE A 291 -19.58 14.01 -29.94
N PRO A 292 -19.50 15.33 -29.65
CA PRO A 292 -20.68 16.16 -29.54
C PRO A 292 -21.37 16.31 -30.91
N SER A 293 -22.70 16.29 -30.90
CA SER A 293 -23.51 16.62 -32.07
C SER A 293 -23.70 18.12 -32.19
N LYS A 294 -23.64 18.64 -33.43
CA LYS A 294 -23.87 20.06 -33.72
C LYS A 294 -25.36 20.43 -33.70
N GLN A 295 -26.24 19.45 -33.85
CA GLN A 295 -27.68 19.66 -34.06
C GLN A 295 -28.48 19.46 -32.77
N ASP A 296 -28.16 18.40 -32.03
CA ASP A 296 -28.88 18.03 -30.82
C ASP A 296 -27.97 17.23 -29.88
N LYS A 297 -27.85 17.67 -28.63
CA LYS A 297 -27.08 16.99 -27.58
C LYS A 297 -27.59 15.58 -27.28
N SER A 298 -28.85 15.26 -27.59
CA SER A 298 -29.37 13.90 -27.48
C SER A 298 -28.68 12.92 -28.42
N LEU A 299 -28.08 13.44 -29.50
CA LEU A 299 -27.30 12.72 -30.49
C LEU A 299 -25.79 12.76 -30.20
N ASP A 300 -25.38 13.24 -29.01
CA ASP A 300 -23.99 13.12 -28.56
C ASP A 300 -23.62 11.63 -28.54
N ARG A 301 -22.44 11.31 -29.09
CA ARG A 301 -22.00 9.92 -29.23
C ARG A 301 -20.77 9.63 -28.39
N TYR A 302 -20.67 8.39 -27.93
CA TYR A 302 -19.62 7.93 -27.03
C TYR A 302 -19.02 6.63 -27.54
N LYS A 303 -17.75 6.39 -27.18
CA LYS A 303 -17.06 5.10 -27.33
C LYS A 303 -16.08 4.93 -26.18
N ILE A 304 -15.54 3.72 -26.03
CA ILE A 304 -14.51 3.45 -25.02
C ILE A 304 -13.24 4.26 -25.32
N GLY A 305 -12.61 4.79 -24.27
CA GLY A 305 -11.39 5.59 -24.37
C GLY A 305 -10.15 4.75 -24.07
N ALA A 306 -8.99 5.19 -24.57
CA ALA A 306 -7.73 4.46 -24.42
C ALA A 306 -7.31 4.22 -22.95
N ALA A 307 -7.76 5.03 -21.99
CA ALA A 307 -7.43 4.82 -20.58
C ALA A 307 -8.18 3.61 -19.97
N TRP A 308 -9.26 3.13 -20.62
CA TRP A 308 -9.99 1.96 -20.15
C TRP A 308 -9.14 0.69 -20.21
N GLU A 309 -8.40 0.47 -21.28
CA GLU A 309 -7.54 -0.72 -21.44
C GLU A 309 -6.56 -0.86 -20.27
N GLN A 310 -5.99 0.26 -19.82
CA GLN A 310 -5.12 0.26 -18.65
C GLN A 310 -5.91 -0.04 -17.36
N MET A 311 -7.06 0.61 -17.14
CA MET A 311 -7.89 0.39 -15.94
C MET A 311 -8.39 -1.06 -15.84
N GLU A 312 -8.82 -1.63 -16.95
CA GLU A 312 -9.32 -3.00 -17.05
C GLU A 312 -8.29 -4.02 -16.58
N GLN A 313 -7.00 -3.80 -16.88
CA GLN A 313 -5.92 -4.67 -16.38
C GLN A 313 -5.81 -4.66 -14.85
N TYR A 314 -6.01 -3.51 -14.20
CA TYR A 314 -6.00 -3.42 -12.72
C TYR A 314 -7.27 -4.06 -12.12
N LEU A 315 -8.43 -3.85 -12.74
CA LEU A 315 -9.68 -4.48 -12.31
C LEU A 315 -9.63 -6.01 -12.44
N ALA A 316 -9.05 -6.52 -13.53
CA ALA A 316 -8.86 -7.95 -13.73
C ALA A 316 -7.98 -8.58 -12.64
N ILE A 317 -6.94 -7.87 -12.18
CA ILE A 317 -6.12 -8.31 -11.04
C ILE A 317 -6.95 -8.37 -9.76
N ILE A 318 -7.72 -7.32 -9.48
CA ILE A 318 -8.58 -7.23 -8.29
C ILE A 318 -9.59 -8.39 -8.28
N ASP A 319 -10.27 -8.61 -9.40
CA ASP A 319 -11.24 -9.69 -9.55
C ASP A 319 -10.58 -11.07 -9.38
N LYS A 320 -9.46 -11.31 -10.08
CA LYS A 320 -8.71 -12.58 -10.02
C LYS A 320 -8.30 -12.93 -8.59
N VAL A 321 -7.67 -11.97 -7.90
CA VAL A 321 -7.18 -12.16 -6.54
C VAL A 321 -8.35 -12.27 -5.55
N GLY A 322 -9.43 -11.52 -5.76
CA GLY A 322 -10.66 -11.60 -4.96
C GLY A 322 -11.38 -12.95 -5.03
N VAL A 323 -11.36 -13.63 -6.18
CA VAL A 323 -12.01 -14.94 -6.35
C VAL A 323 -11.24 -16.07 -5.68
N THR A 324 -9.91 -16.04 -5.70
CA THR A 324 -9.06 -17.08 -5.10
C THR A 324 -8.10 -16.45 -4.08
N PRO A 325 -8.61 -16.02 -2.91
CA PRO A 325 -7.79 -15.35 -1.93
C PRO A 325 -6.74 -16.29 -1.32
N TYR A 326 -5.53 -15.79 -1.15
CA TYR A 326 -4.55 -16.45 -0.29
C TYR A 326 -5.01 -16.26 1.16
N GLN A 327 -5.10 -17.35 1.92
CA GLN A 327 -5.49 -17.29 3.33
C GLN A 327 -4.35 -16.82 4.25
N SER A 328 -3.11 -16.80 3.76
CA SER A 328 -1.93 -16.40 4.52
C SER A 328 -0.76 -16.10 3.59
N LEU A 329 0.19 -15.26 4.03
CA LEU A 329 1.48 -15.06 3.34
C LEU A 329 2.22 -16.37 3.09
N SER A 330 2.12 -17.37 3.98
CA SER A 330 2.79 -18.66 3.81
C SER A 330 2.23 -19.50 2.65
N HIS A 331 1.04 -19.17 2.14
CA HIS A 331 0.42 -19.87 1.02
C HIS A 331 0.84 -19.31 -0.35
N ILE A 332 1.57 -18.20 -0.39
CA ILE A 332 2.11 -17.67 -1.64
C ILE A 332 3.32 -18.53 -2.03
N HIS A 333 3.16 -19.34 -3.08
CA HIS A 333 4.18 -20.24 -3.61
C HIS A 333 4.73 -19.75 -4.94
N GLU A 334 5.17 -18.50 -4.96
CA GLU A 334 5.66 -17.80 -6.14
C GLU A 334 7.16 -17.55 -6.05
N ASP A 335 7.89 -17.60 -7.17
CA ASP A 335 9.34 -17.43 -7.20
C ASP A 335 9.82 -16.03 -6.76
N TRP A 336 8.96 -15.03 -6.97
CA TRP A 336 9.17 -13.65 -6.56
C TRP A 336 8.84 -13.37 -5.09
N PHE A 337 8.34 -14.36 -4.34
CA PHE A 337 7.98 -14.21 -2.93
C PHE A 337 8.68 -15.24 -2.07
N ARG A 338 9.39 -14.80 -1.02
CA ARG A 338 10.05 -15.73 -0.10
C ARG A 338 10.01 -15.27 1.34
N LYS A 339 10.03 -16.24 2.24
CA LYS A 339 10.16 -16.03 3.67
C LYS A 339 11.59 -16.35 4.11
N GLU A 340 12.13 -15.49 4.95
CA GLU A 340 13.38 -15.69 5.68
C GLU A 340 13.20 -15.29 7.14
N THR A 341 14.21 -15.59 7.96
CA THR A 341 14.17 -15.34 9.39
C THR A 341 15.47 -14.67 9.83
N ILE A 342 15.35 -13.61 10.64
CA ILE A 342 16.48 -12.93 11.29
C ILE A 342 16.58 -13.47 12.71
N GLU A 343 17.78 -13.91 13.12
CA GLU A 343 18.10 -14.20 14.51
C GLU A 343 18.30 -12.90 15.31
N LEU A 344 17.69 -12.83 16.49
CA LEU A 344 17.73 -11.66 17.35
C LEU A 344 18.66 -11.93 18.54
N GLU A 345 19.63 -11.05 18.72
CA GLU A 345 20.56 -11.09 19.85
C GLU A 345 19.77 -10.96 21.18
N GLY A 346 20.26 -11.64 22.23
CA GLY A 346 19.62 -11.73 23.55
C GLY A 346 19.91 -10.54 24.44
#